data_AF-A0A7X8C112-F1
#
_entry.id   AF-A0A7X8C112-F1
#
_cell.length_a   1.000
_cell.length_b   1.000
_cell.length_c   1.000
_cell.angle_alpha   90.00
_cell.angle_beta   90.00
_cell.angle_gamma   90.00
#
_symmetry.space_group_name_H-M   'P 1'
#
loop_
_entity.id
_entity.type
_entity.pdbx_description
1 polymer ?
#
loop_
_entity_poly.entity_id
_entity_poly.type
_entity_poly.pdbx_seq_one_letter_code
_entity_poly.pdbx_strand_id
1 'polypeptide(L)'
;MKRIIFILFVFLGITSNLYAQIEVEKENFYLDAIVFKGDKIDSARIDLFCVIPNDILTFLRSNTTNDYRSKYTLLITILDENNRSMVAKKHEKTIQEIDFKATQGGNAEFSKIQEQYFLPKGNYQIHAVLTDIFSKNEYEKKRNISVIPFNDFPISTSGILFLSEIEEKNGKFLITPHLSDNIGIIENGFFAFFELYNNMEEKTITVLSEVINQSSDDIIYSAETTKDITKGTNQIFIRFNKNINYSSNKNILRITIKDNEKKIAASQRSIKNQSYLFNKITNNLDDAIRQLRYVATALEINHINEAQNEEERLKRFEQFWYKLDPTPQTKRNEALEEYYYRVAYANKNFKSYTEGWMTDKGNVFIVYGPPNAVERSNNSYSSSKIYEKWTYYSNNRIFLFYDSTGFGDFRLSNPTHVSEKYKYSAQ
;
A
#
# COMPACT_ATOMS: atom_id res chain seq x y z
N MET A 1 -68.44 21.93 -20.27
CA MET A 1 -67.83 21.66 -18.96
C MET A 1 -66.79 20.55 -19.11
N LYS A 2 -65.52 20.93 -19.01
CA LYS A 2 -64.33 20.06 -19.19
C LYS A 2 -64.13 19.21 -17.92
N ARG A 3 -63.97 17.90 -18.05
CA ARG A 3 -63.41 17.05 -16.98
C ARG A 3 -61.94 16.80 -17.32
N ILE A 4 -61.05 17.51 -16.63
CA ILE A 4 -59.60 17.29 -16.66
C ILE A 4 -59.31 16.20 -15.63
N ILE A 5 -58.83 15.04 -16.09
CA ILE A 5 -58.35 13.96 -15.23
C ILE A 5 -56.90 14.29 -14.85
N PHE A 6 -56.66 14.58 -13.58
CA PHE A 6 -55.32 14.73 -13.02
C PHE A 6 -54.75 13.33 -12.75
N ILE A 7 -53.85 12.86 -13.61
CA ILE A 7 -53.06 11.65 -13.34
C ILE A 7 -51.88 12.09 -12.46
N LEU A 8 -51.94 11.74 -11.17
CA LEU A 8 -50.86 11.98 -10.22
C LEU A 8 -49.75 10.94 -10.47
N PHE A 9 -48.71 11.32 -11.22
CA PHE A 9 -47.48 10.52 -11.32
C PHE A 9 -46.71 10.66 -10.00
N VAL A 10 -46.82 9.67 -9.11
CA VAL A 10 -45.93 9.54 -7.96
C VAL A 10 -44.58 9.03 -8.47
N PHE A 11 -43.64 9.96 -8.65
CA PHE A 11 -42.24 9.61 -8.86
C PHE A 11 -41.68 9.08 -7.54
N LEU A 12 -41.67 7.75 -7.38
CA LEU A 12 -40.87 7.10 -6.35
C LEU A 12 -39.39 7.28 -6.73
N GLY A 13 -38.79 8.35 -6.22
CA GLY A 13 -37.35 8.53 -6.26
C GLY A 13 -36.69 7.44 -5.41
N ILE A 14 -36.26 6.36 -6.05
CA ILE A 14 -35.31 5.42 -5.44
C ILE A 14 -33.98 6.17 -5.40
N THR A 15 -33.71 6.86 -4.31
CA THR A 15 -32.35 7.32 -4.00
C THR A 15 -31.54 6.07 -3.66
N SER A 16 -30.90 5.47 -4.65
CA SER A 16 -29.77 4.59 -4.37
C SER A 16 -28.70 5.47 -3.72
N ASN A 17 -28.57 5.39 -2.41
CA ASN A 17 -27.37 5.86 -1.74
C ASN A 17 -26.22 5.04 -2.31
N LEU A 18 -25.51 5.61 -3.28
CA LEU A 18 -24.17 5.19 -3.67
C LEU A 18 -23.31 5.44 -2.43
N TYR A 19 -23.26 4.45 -1.55
CA TYR A 19 -22.23 4.40 -0.54
C TYR A 19 -20.91 4.30 -1.28
N ALA A 20 -20.14 5.38 -1.25
CA ALA A 20 -18.77 5.41 -1.70
C ALA A 20 -18.07 4.20 -1.07
N GLN A 21 -17.70 3.25 -1.93
CA GLN A 21 -16.81 2.16 -1.59
C GLN A 21 -15.51 2.86 -1.17
N ILE A 22 -15.15 2.81 0.11
CA ILE A 22 -13.80 3.19 0.53
C ILE A 22 -12.90 2.08 -0.01
N GLU A 23 -12.40 2.30 -1.22
CA GLU A 23 -11.45 1.45 -1.89
C GLU A 23 -10.16 1.52 -1.06
N VAL A 24 -9.86 0.40 -0.39
CA VAL A 24 -8.60 0.23 0.31
C VAL A 24 -7.55 0.12 -0.79
N GLU A 25 -6.77 1.18 -1.01
CA GLU A 25 -5.68 1.21 -1.99
C GLU A 25 -4.53 0.31 -1.48
N LYS A 26 -4.74 -1.01 -1.48
CA LYS A 26 -3.65 -1.98 -1.56
C LYS A 26 -2.95 -1.66 -2.87
N GLU A 27 -1.62 -1.47 -2.86
CA GLU A 27 -0.92 -1.29 -4.13
C GLU A 27 -1.06 -2.57 -4.96
N ASN A 28 -1.93 -2.52 -5.98
CA ASN A 28 -2.26 -3.70 -6.78
C ASN A 28 -1.04 -4.21 -7.54
N PHE A 29 -0.28 -3.31 -8.14
CA PHE A 29 1.01 -3.61 -8.77
C PHE A 29 1.93 -2.39 -8.66
N TYR A 30 3.20 -2.56 -9.01
CA TYR A 30 4.20 -1.49 -8.96
C TYR A 30 4.56 -1.02 -10.36
N LEU A 31 4.67 0.29 -10.53
CA LEU A 31 5.15 0.95 -11.74
C LEU A 31 6.18 2.00 -11.33
N ASP A 32 7.39 1.88 -11.85
CA ASP A 32 8.43 2.91 -11.73
C ASP A 32 9.02 3.22 -13.11
N ALA A 33 9.49 4.45 -13.27
CA ALA A 33 10.18 4.91 -14.45
C ALA A 33 11.18 5.99 -14.06
N ILE A 34 12.43 5.82 -14.52
CA ILE A 34 13.55 6.67 -14.17
C ILE A 34 14.21 7.15 -15.46
N VAL A 35 14.44 8.45 -15.55
CA VAL A 35 15.09 9.09 -16.69
C VAL A 35 16.59 9.17 -16.44
N PHE A 36 17.38 8.63 -17.35
CA PHE A 36 18.84 8.68 -17.38
C PHE A 36 19.32 9.37 -18.67
N LYS A 37 20.56 9.86 -18.68
CA LYS A 37 21.20 10.27 -19.92
C LYS A 37 21.26 9.07 -20.87
N GLY A 38 20.80 9.27 -22.11
CA GLY A 38 20.91 8.28 -23.17
C GLY A 38 22.21 8.44 -23.96
N ASP A 39 22.54 7.44 -24.78
CA ASP A 39 23.71 7.47 -25.66
C ASP A 39 23.52 8.41 -26.87
N LYS A 40 22.27 8.71 -27.21
CA LYS A 40 21.91 9.61 -28.32
C LYS A 40 21.82 11.05 -27.81
N ILE A 41 22.32 11.98 -28.63
CA ILE A 41 22.44 13.40 -28.24
C ILE A 41 21.08 14.03 -27.90
N ASP A 42 20.04 13.69 -28.66
CA ASP A 42 18.72 14.36 -28.60
C ASP A 42 17.66 13.58 -27.80
N SER A 43 18.03 12.51 -27.09
CA SER A 43 17.08 11.70 -26.33
C SER A 43 17.66 11.17 -25.04
N ALA A 44 16.84 11.12 -23.99
CA ALA A 44 17.17 10.45 -22.74
C ALA A 44 16.71 9.00 -22.74
N ARG A 45 17.39 8.16 -21.96
CA ARG A 45 16.97 6.78 -21.68
C ARG A 45 15.94 6.80 -20.56
N ILE A 46 14.85 6.06 -20.70
CA ILE A 46 13.86 5.81 -19.66
C ILE A 46 13.90 4.33 -19.33
N ASP A 47 14.31 4.01 -18.11
CA ASP A 47 14.24 2.65 -17.57
C ASP A 47 12.90 2.49 -16.85
N LEU A 48 12.02 1.63 -17.38
CA LEU A 48 10.68 1.38 -16.87
C LEU A 48 10.60 0.00 -16.23
N PHE A 49 9.99 -0.08 -15.05
CA PHE A 49 9.80 -1.30 -14.27
C PHE A 49 8.33 -1.48 -13.91
N CYS A 50 7.79 -2.66 -14.20
CA CYS A 50 6.50 -3.10 -13.69
C CYS A 50 6.67 -4.40 -12.91
N VAL A 51 6.11 -4.47 -11.71
CA VAL A 51 6.08 -5.69 -10.88
C VAL A 51 4.65 -5.99 -10.50
N ILE A 52 4.20 -7.20 -10.81
CA ILE A 52 2.84 -7.69 -10.64
C ILE A 52 2.89 -8.84 -9.62
N PRO A 53 2.50 -8.60 -8.35
CA PRO A 53 2.40 -9.65 -7.34
C PRO A 53 1.41 -10.75 -7.73
N ASN A 54 1.65 -11.99 -7.32
CA ASN A 54 0.73 -13.10 -7.61
C ASN A 54 -0.62 -12.95 -6.89
N ASP A 55 -0.66 -12.35 -5.70
CA ASP A 55 -1.87 -12.25 -4.86
C ASP A 55 -2.95 -11.30 -5.40
N ILE A 56 -2.65 -10.53 -6.45
CA ILE A 56 -3.62 -9.71 -7.17
C ILE A 56 -4.14 -10.36 -8.45
N LEU A 57 -3.64 -11.54 -8.80
CA LEU A 57 -4.02 -12.30 -9.98
C LEU A 57 -4.91 -13.47 -9.60
N THR A 58 -5.85 -13.79 -10.48
CA THR A 58 -6.66 -14.99 -10.34
C THR A 58 -5.91 -16.19 -10.89
N PHE A 59 -5.76 -17.22 -10.08
CA PHE A 59 -5.18 -18.50 -10.48
C PHE A 59 -6.27 -19.57 -10.59
N LEU A 60 -6.26 -20.31 -11.70
CA LEU A 60 -7.12 -21.47 -11.91
C LEU A 60 -6.29 -22.75 -11.82
N ARG A 61 -6.80 -23.75 -11.11
CA ARG A 61 -6.16 -25.07 -11.03
C ARG A 61 -6.41 -25.87 -12.32
N SER A 62 -5.35 -26.44 -12.88
CA SER A 62 -5.42 -27.36 -14.00
C SER A 62 -5.64 -28.79 -13.52
N ASN A 63 -6.68 -29.44 -14.05
CA ASN A 63 -7.01 -30.81 -13.69
C ASN A 63 -6.07 -31.85 -14.33
N THR A 64 -5.35 -31.50 -15.40
CA THR A 64 -4.47 -32.44 -16.13
C THR A 64 -3.03 -32.44 -15.62
N THR A 65 -2.53 -31.28 -15.20
CA THR A 65 -1.13 -31.07 -14.83
C THR A 65 -0.94 -30.80 -13.34
N ASN A 66 -2.04 -30.70 -12.58
CA ASN A 66 -2.06 -30.44 -11.14
C ASN A 66 -1.27 -29.19 -10.70
N ASP A 67 -1.19 -28.20 -11.59
CA ASP A 67 -0.61 -26.88 -11.39
C ASP A 67 -1.73 -25.81 -11.35
N TYR A 68 -1.35 -24.60 -10.96
CA TYR A 68 -2.18 -23.41 -10.98
C TYR A 68 -1.68 -22.47 -12.07
N ARG A 69 -2.58 -21.85 -12.82
CA ARG A 69 -2.21 -20.93 -13.90
C ARG A 69 -2.96 -19.62 -13.79
N SER A 70 -2.26 -18.52 -14.06
CA SER A 70 -2.82 -17.19 -14.26
C SER A 70 -2.42 -16.66 -15.63
N LYS A 71 -3.24 -15.78 -16.23
CA LYS A 71 -2.88 -15.06 -17.45
C LYS A 71 -3.28 -13.60 -17.29
N TYR A 72 -2.42 -12.68 -17.70
CA TYR A 72 -2.70 -11.25 -17.69
C TYR A 72 -2.21 -10.56 -18.96
N THR A 73 -2.74 -9.37 -19.21
CA THR A 73 -2.20 -8.43 -20.20
C THR A 73 -1.81 -7.12 -19.54
N LEU A 74 -0.64 -6.58 -19.90
CA LEU A 74 -0.18 -5.27 -19.45
C LEU A 74 -0.02 -4.35 -20.66
N LEU A 75 -0.78 -3.26 -20.72
CA LEU A 75 -0.65 -2.22 -21.73
C LEU A 75 0.12 -1.03 -21.13
N ILE A 76 1.31 -0.74 -21.66
CA ILE A 76 2.11 0.43 -21.31
C ILE A 76 1.95 1.47 -22.41
N THR A 77 1.48 2.65 -22.04
CA THR A 77 1.36 3.81 -22.94
C THR A 77 2.20 4.95 -22.40
N ILE A 78 2.97 5.62 -23.27
CA ILE A 78 3.68 6.86 -22.92
C ILE A 78 3.06 7.99 -23.73
N LEU A 79 2.51 8.98 -23.03
CA LEU A 79 1.83 10.13 -23.60
C LEU A 79 2.71 11.37 -23.42
N ASP A 80 2.80 12.22 -24.44
CA ASP A 80 3.37 13.56 -24.30
C ASP A 80 2.38 14.53 -23.62
N GLU A 81 2.81 15.77 -23.40
CA GLU A 81 1.99 16.84 -22.80
C GLU A 81 0.71 17.18 -23.59
N ASN A 82 0.64 16.83 -24.88
CA ASN A 82 -0.54 17.02 -25.72
C ASN A 82 -1.42 15.76 -25.78
N ASN A 83 -1.20 14.80 -24.86
CA ASN A 83 -1.84 13.47 -24.83
C ASN A 83 -1.61 12.63 -26.10
N ARG A 84 -0.57 12.93 -26.89
CA ARG A 84 -0.20 12.10 -28.04
C ARG A 84 0.59 10.89 -27.56
N SER A 85 0.21 9.71 -28.03
CA SER A 85 0.93 8.47 -27.71
C SER A 85 2.26 8.41 -28.45
N MET A 86 3.34 8.47 -27.69
CA MET A 86 4.72 8.26 -28.16
C MET A 86 5.05 6.77 -28.22
N VAL A 87 4.48 6.00 -27.30
CA VAL A 87 4.65 4.55 -27.18
C VAL A 87 3.32 3.94 -26.76
N ALA A 88 2.98 2.78 -27.35
CA ALA A 88 1.94 1.89 -26.87
C ALA A 88 2.42 0.44 -27.04
N LYS A 89 2.63 -0.27 -25.93
CA LYS A 89 3.16 -1.64 -25.93
C LYS A 89 2.29 -2.55 -25.07
N LYS A 90 1.78 -3.63 -25.67
CA LYS A 90 1.05 -4.68 -24.97
C LYS A 90 1.95 -5.87 -24.67
N HIS A 91 1.91 -6.34 -23.44
CA HIS A 91 2.52 -7.59 -22.99
C HIS A 91 1.41 -8.58 -22.63
N GLU A 92 1.57 -9.84 -23.02
CA GLU A 92 0.72 -10.94 -22.54
C GLU A 92 1.60 -11.95 -21.84
N LYS A 93 1.23 -12.36 -20.62
CA LYS A 93 2.01 -13.26 -19.78
C LYS A 93 1.12 -14.34 -19.19
N THR A 94 1.66 -15.56 -19.12
CA THR A 94 1.06 -16.69 -18.41
C THR A 94 1.99 -17.04 -17.25
N ILE A 95 1.44 -17.16 -16.05
CA ILE A 95 2.15 -17.58 -14.83
C ILE A 95 1.69 -18.99 -14.50
N GLN A 96 2.63 -19.82 -14.06
CA GLN A 96 2.39 -21.20 -13.65
C GLN A 96 3.00 -21.40 -12.27
N GLU A 97 2.20 -21.91 -11.32
CA GLU A 97 2.60 -22.20 -9.95
C GLU A 97 2.20 -23.61 -9.57
N ILE A 98 3.01 -24.30 -8.78
CA ILE A 98 2.68 -25.64 -8.27
C ILE A 98 2.04 -25.53 -6.88
N ASP A 99 2.54 -24.61 -6.05
CA ASP A 99 2.08 -24.41 -4.68
C ASP A 99 0.89 -23.44 -4.64
N PHE A 100 -0.22 -23.87 -4.03
CA PHE A 100 -1.37 -23.01 -3.79
C PHE A 100 -1.00 -21.78 -2.96
N LYS A 101 -0.08 -21.90 -2.00
CA LYS A 101 0.36 -20.77 -1.17
C LYS A 101 1.01 -19.68 -2.02
N ALA A 102 1.73 -20.04 -3.08
CA ALA A 102 2.33 -19.09 -4.01
C ALA A 102 1.27 -18.31 -4.82
N THR A 103 0.16 -18.96 -5.16
CA THR A 103 -0.98 -18.30 -5.85
C THR A 103 -1.66 -17.23 -5.02
N GLN A 104 -1.56 -17.33 -3.69
CA GLN A 104 -2.10 -16.36 -2.75
C GLN A 104 -1.04 -15.35 -2.27
N GLY A 105 0.16 -15.35 -2.88
CA GLY A 105 1.29 -14.48 -2.53
C GLY A 105 1.99 -14.84 -1.22
N GLY A 106 1.76 -16.03 -0.66
CA GLY A 106 2.34 -16.45 0.61
C GLY A 106 3.86 -16.70 0.59
N ASN A 107 4.50 -16.62 -0.57
CA ASN A 107 5.96 -16.64 -0.77
C ASN A 107 6.48 -15.38 -1.49
N ALA A 108 5.63 -14.33 -1.62
CA ALA A 108 5.94 -13.08 -2.30
C ALA A 108 6.38 -13.23 -3.77
N GLU A 109 5.92 -14.27 -4.47
CA GLU A 109 6.17 -14.41 -5.91
C GLU A 109 5.50 -13.30 -6.74
N PHE A 110 6.17 -12.91 -7.82
CA PHE A 110 5.73 -11.83 -8.69
C PHE A 110 6.20 -12.01 -10.14
N SER A 111 5.45 -11.41 -11.07
CA SER A 111 5.86 -11.24 -12.46
C SER A 111 6.51 -9.87 -12.67
N LYS A 112 7.66 -9.83 -13.34
CA LYS A 112 8.40 -8.58 -13.63
C LYS A 112 8.44 -8.30 -15.14
N ILE A 113 8.22 -7.04 -15.51
CA ILE A 113 8.47 -6.49 -16.84
C ILE A 113 9.43 -5.31 -16.68
N GLN A 114 10.48 -5.28 -17.51
CA GLN A 114 11.46 -4.21 -17.53
C GLN A 114 11.73 -3.83 -18.98
N GLU A 115 11.60 -2.55 -19.29
CA GLU A 115 11.70 -2.01 -20.65
C GLU A 115 12.56 -0.75 -20.66
N GLN A 116 13.14 -0.46 -21.83
CA GLN A 116 13.90 0.76 -22.06
C GLN A 116 13.34 1.53 -23.24
N TYR A 117 13.12 2.82 -23.03
CA TYR A 117 12.65 3.73 -24.08
C TYR A 117 13.62 4.90 -24.23
N PHE A 118 13.61 5.53 -25.41
CA PHE A 118 14.40 6.74 -25.67
C PHE A 118 13.47 7.83 -26.16
N LEU A 119 13.33 8.90 -25.38
CA LEU A 119 12.42 10.00 -25.68
C LEU A 119 13.16 11.34 -25.76
N PRO A 120 12.73 12.25 -26.64
CA PRO A 120 13.29 13.60 -26.69
C PRO A 120 12.90 14.41 -25.45
N LYS A 121 13.49 15.60 -25.31
CA LYS A 121 13.14 16.54 -24.23
C LYS A 121 11.63 16.80 -24.21
N GLY A 122 11.05 16.84 -23.01
CA GLY A 122 9.62 17.03 -22.83
C GLY A 122 9.10 16.40 -21.54
N ASN A 123 7.83 16.67 -21.24
CA ASN A 123 7.12 16.04 -20.13
C ASN A 123 6.25 14.91 -20.67
N TYR A 124 6.24 13.79 -19.94
CA TYR A 124 5.48 12.61 -20.34
C TYR A 124 4.70 12.02 -19.18
N GLN A 125 3.56 11.43 -19.49
CA GLN A 125 2.83 10.56 -18.59
C GLN A 125 2.90 9.12 -19.08
N ILE A 126 3.40 8.25 -18.23
CA ILE A 126 3.40 6.80 -18.44
C ILE A 126 2.12 6.28 -17.80
N HIS A 127 1.35 5.51 -18.56
CA HIS A 127 0.11 4.89 -18.14
C HIS A 127 0.22 3.38 -18.35
N ALA A 128 0.15 2.60 -17.27
CA ALA A 128 0.15 1.15 -17.30
C ALA A 128 -1.23 0.62 -16.90
N VAL A 129 -1.83 -0.21 -17.75
CA VAL A 129 -3.12 -0.87 -17.49
C VAL A 129 -2.89 -2.38 -17.49
N LEU A 130 -3.13 -3.00 -16.34
CA LEU A 130 -3.05 -4.43 -16.11
C LEU A 130 -4.46 -5.03 -16.13
N THR A 131 -4.69 -6.04 -16.96
CA THR A 131 -5.96 -6.77 -17.04
C THR A 131 -5.70 -8.24 -16.74
N ASP A 132 -6.33 -8.78 -15.69
CA ASP A 132 -6.37 -10.22 -15.42
C ASP A 132 -7.36 -10.88 -16.39
N ILE A 133 -6.90 -11.90 -17.12
CA ILE A 133 -7.72 -12.56 -18.15
C ILE A 133 -8.86 -13.37 -17.55
N PHE A 134 -8.72 -13.92 -16.35
CA PHE A 134 -9.71 -14.81 -15.75
C PHE A 134 -10.78 -14.05 -14.97
N SER A 135 -10.38 -13.13 -14.08
CA SER A 135 -11.35 -12.31 -13.34
C SER A 135 -11.93 -11.15 -14.16
N LYS A 136 -11.21 -10.71 -15.21
CA LYS A 136 -11.45 -9.45 -15.92
C LYS A 136 -11.23 -8.20 -15.08
N ASN A 137 -10.62 -8.33 -13.90
CA ASN A 137 -10.23 -7.18 -13.10
C ASN A 137 -9.18 -6.36 -13.85
N GLU A 138 -9.31 -5.04 -13.78
CA GLU A 138 -8.36 -4.08 -14.33
C GLU A 138 -7.76 -3.21 -13.23
N TYR A 139 -6.47 -2.96 -13.35
CA TYR A 139 -5.71 -2.12 -12.44
C TYR A 139 -4.90 -1.12 -13.27
N GLU A 140 -4.95 0.16 -12.90
CA GLU A 140 -4.18 1.21 -13.58
C GLU A 140 -3.15 1.86 -12.66
N LYS A 141 -2.00 2.26 -13.24
CA LYS A 141 -1.04 3.15 -12.61
C LYS A 141 -0.52 4.18 -13.59
N LYS A 142 -0.30 5.40 -13.09
CA LYS A 142 0.22 6.53 -13.85
C LYS A 142 1.47 7.07 -13.17
N ARG A 143 2.44 7.49 -13.98
CA ARG A 143 3.68 8.14 -13.52
C ARG A 143 4.07 9.24 -14.46
N ASN A 144 4.31 10.43 -13.93
CA ASN A 144 4.80 11.56 -14.71
C ASN A 144 6.34 11.57 -14.66
N ILE A 145 6.96 11.87 -15.79
CA ILE A 145 8.41 12.03 -15.92
C ILE A 145 8.72 13.28 -16.75
N SER A 146 9.89 13.86 -16.51
CA SER A 146 10.41 14.99 -17.28
C SER A 146 11.76 14.62 -17.87
N VAL A 147 11.90 14.79 -19.18
CA VAL A 147 13.13 14.55 -19.93
C VAL A 147 13.79 15.89 -20.23
N ILE A 148 15.03 16.03 -19.79
CA ILE A 148 15.88 17.20 -20.05
C ILE A 148 16.91 16.89 -21.15
N PRO A 149 17.40 17.89 -21.89
CA PRO A 149 18.51 17.73 -22.81
C PRO A 149 19.84 17.68 -22.04
N PHE A 150 20.21 16.49 -21.53
CA PHE A 150 21.39 16.30 -20.66
C PHE A 150 22.71 16.90 -21.21
N ASN A 151 22.88 16.94 -22.54
CA ASN A 151 24.10 17.45 -23.18
C ASN A 151 24.20 18.98 -23.21
N ASP A 152 23.09 19.69 -22.96
CA ASP A 152 23.07 21.17 -22.95
C ASP A 152 23.61 21.74 -21.62
N PHE A 153 23.83 20.88 -20.62
CA PHE A 153 24.24 21.28 -19.27
C PHE A 153 25.67 20.82 -18.93
N PRO A 154 26.50 21.68 -18.32
CA PRO A 154 27.81 21.29 -17.79
C PRO A 154 27.72 20.19 -16.73
N ILE A 155 26.71 20.28 -15.86
CA ILE A 155 26.38 19.28 -14.85
C ILE A 155 24.87 19.02 -14.90
N SER A 156 24.47 17.76 -14.88
CA SER A 156 23.07 17.34 -14.82
C SER A 156 22.89 16.08 -13.98
N THR A 157 21.66 15.78 -13.57
CA THR A 157 21.32 14.60 -12.77
C THR A 157 20.23 13.78 -13.43
N SER A 158 20.31 12.46 -13.32
CA SER A 158 19.20 11.56 -13.66
C SER A 158 18.00 11.78 -12.72
N GLY A 159 16.91 11.05 -12.98
CA GLY A 159 15.85 10.84 -12.00
C GLY A 159 16.36 10.03 -10.80
N ILE A 160 15.57 10.06 -9.72
CA ILE A 160 15.91 9.40 -8.45
C ILE A 160 15.29 7.99 -8.42
N LEU A 161 16.12 6.99 -8.16
CA LEU A 161 15.71 5.61 -7.87
C LEU A 161 15.82 5.36 -6.37
N PHE A 162 14.77 4.82 -5.76
CA PHE A 162 14.87 4.35 -4.37
C PHE A 162 15.41 2.94 -4.32
N LEU A 163 16.28 2.67 -3.35
CA LEU A 163 16.84 1.36 -3.06
C LEU A 163 16.55 1.01 -1.61
N SER A 164 16.13 -0.23 -1.35
CA SER A 164 15.99 -0.73 0.01
C SER A 164 17.33 -1.23 0.58
N GLU A 165 18.24 -1.66 -0.29
CA GLU A 165 19.53 -2.23 0.10
C GLU A 165 20.58 -2.01 -1.00
N ILE A 166 21.84 -1.91 -0.56
CA ILE A 166 23.02 -1.81 -1.41
C ILE A 166 24.10 -2.69 -0.79
N GLU A 167 24.69 -3.58 -1.58
CA GLU A 167 25.87 -4.35 -1.21
C GLU A 167 27.02 -4.02 -2.16
N GLU A 168 28.20 -3.72 -1.64
CA GLU A 168 29.39 -3.59 -2.46
C GLU A 168 30.17 -4.92 -2.48
N LYS A 169 30.39 -5.47 -3.67
CA LYS A 169 31.18 -6.68 -3.89
C LYS A 169 32.19 -6.42 -5.00
N ASN A 170 33.49 -6.45 -4.65
CA ASN A 170 34.60 -6.26 -5.58
C ASN A 170 34.51 -4.97 -6.42
N GLY A 171 34.14 -3.85 -5.79
CA GLY A 171 33.98 -2.55 -6.46
C GLY A 171 32.74 -2.45 -7.36
N LYS A 172 31.83 -3.44 -7.32
CA LYS A 172 30.51 -3.38 -7.96
C LYS A 172 29.42 -3.29 -6.90
N PHE A 173 28.46 -2.39 -7.11
CA PHE A 173 27.28 -2.29 -6.27
C PHE A 173 26.20 -3.24 -6.78
N LEU A 174 25.79 -4.18 -5.94
CA LEU A 174 24.53 -4.90 -6.07
C LEU A 174 23.46 -4.05 -5.38
N ILE A 175 22.44 -3.64 -6.13
CA ILE A 175 21.37 -2.76 -5.65
C ILE A 175 20.04 -3.50 -5.65
N THR A 176 19.21 -3.23 -4.64
CA THR A 176 17.84 -3.74 -4.54
C THR A 176 16.85 -2.59 -4.72
N PRO A 177 16.24 -2.44 -5.91
CA PRO A 177 15.31 -1.35 -6.19
C PRO A 177 14.03 -1.42 -5.34
N HIS A 178 13.58 -0.25 -4.91
CA HIS A 178 12.28 -0.04 -4.27
C HIS A 178 11.38 0.77 -5.22
N LEU A 179 10.45 0.08 -5.86
CA LEU A 179 9.66 0.65 -6.96
C LEU A 179 8.43 1.44 -6.49
N SER A 180 8.09 1.38 -5.21
CA SER A 180 6.97 2.14 -4.64
C SER A 180 7.44 3.53 -4.22
N ASP A 181 6.58 4.53 -4.37
CA ASP A 181 6.83 5.83 -3.75
C ASP A 181 6.61 5.76 -2.22
N ASN A 182 5.98 4.70 -1.73
CA ASN A 182 5.79 4.47 -0.30
C ASN A 182 7.07 3.99 0.38
N ILE A 183 7.78 4.91 1.03
CA ILE A 183 9.01 4.62 1.79
C ILE A 183 8.72 4.19 3.24
N GLY A 184 7.48 4.36 3.72
CA GLY A 184 7.08 4.03 5.09
C GLY A 184 7.15 2.53 5.43
N ILE A 185 7.25 1.68 4.41
CA ILE A 185 7.39 0.22 4.55
C ILE A 185 8.85 -0.25 4.67
N ILE A 186 9.82 0.68 4.65
CA ILE A 186 11.25 0.33 4.69
C ILE A 186 11.79 0.54 6.10
N GLU A 187 12.09 -0.56 6.80
CA GLU A 187 12.40 -0.53 8.24
C GLU A 187 13.76 0.07 8.59
N ASN A 188 14.76 -0.12 7.74
CA ASN A 188 16.14 0.31 8.01
C ASN A 188 16.53 1.63 7.33
N GLY A 189 15.51 2.39 6.89
CA GLY A 189 15.70 3.52 5.99
C GLY A 189 15.94 3.06 4.55
N PHE A 190 16.15 4.01 3.64
CA PHE A 190 16.31 3.75 2.21
C PHE A 190 17.49 4.54 1.64
N PHE A 191 17.86 4.23 0.41
CA PHE A 191 18.83 5.02 -0.34
C PHE A 191 18.17 5.70 -1.53
N ALA A 192 18.53 6.96 -1.77
CA ALA A 192 18.31 7.61 -3.05
C ALA A 192 19.55 7.38 -3.93
N PHE A 193 19.36 6.71 -5.05
CA PHE A 193 20.35 6.55 -6.11
C PHE A 193 20.02 7.48 -7.28
N PHE A 194 21.05 8.14 -7.80
CA PHE A 194 20.98 8.88 -9.05
C PHE A 194 22.37 8.93 -9.71
N GLU A 195 22.38 9.13 -11.03
CA GLU A 195 23.58 9.43 -11.78
C GLU A 195 23.75 10.94 -11.89
N LEU A 196 24.98 11.41 -11.66
CA LEU A 196 25.40 12.78 -11.90
C LEU A 196 26.35 12.78 -13.09
N TYR A 197 26.00 13.56 -14.12
CA TYR A 197 26.81 13.70 -15.33
C TYR A 197 27.60 15.00 -15.24
N ASN A 198 28.93 14.90 -15.28
CA ASN A 198 29.84 16.02 -15.25
C ASN A 198 30.60 16.11 -16.59
N ASN A 199 30.32 17.16 -17.36
CA ASN A 199 31.04 17.45 -18.61
C ASN A 199 32.26 18.37 -18.39
N MET A 200 32.50 18.78 -17.14
CA MET A 200 33.62 19.62 -16.73
C MET A 200 34.78 18.77 -16.17
N GLU A 201 35.84 19.44 -15.72
CA GLU A 201 36.91 18.81 -14.96
C GLU A 201 36.43 18.31 -13.59
N GLU A 202 37.29 17.51 -12.95
CA GLU A 202 37.05 17.02 -11.61
C GLU A 202 36.88 18.19 -10.63
N LYS A 203 35.86 18.08 -9.78
CA LYS A 203 35.59 19.09 -8.76
C LYS A 203 34.79 18.51 -7.60
N THR A 204 34.78 19.26 -6.52
CA THR A 204 33.94 19.00 -5.36
C THR A 204 32.62 19.75 -5.50
N ILE A 205 31.51 19.09 -5.20
CA ILE A 205 30.14 19.64 -5.22
C ILE A 205 29.41 19.33 -3.91
N THR A 206 28.40 20.11 -3.59
CA THR A 206 27.51 19.85 -2.46
C THR A 206 26.18 19.30 -2.95
N VAL A 207 25.76 18.17 -2.40
CA VAL A 207 24.43 17.57 -2.62
C VAL A 207 23.52 17.97 -1.46
N LEU A 208 22.57 18.85 -1.73
CA LEU A 208 21.50 19.23 -0.82
C LEU A 208 20.30 18.29 -1.02
N SER A 209 19.93 17.55 0.02
CA SER A 209 18.81 16.63 0.04
C SER A 209 17.69 17.19 0.91
N GLU A 210 16.52 17.43 0.33
CA GLU A 210 15.37 18.04 1.02
C GLU A 210 14.14 17.13 0.89
N VAL A 211 13.41 16.93 1.99
CA VAL A 211 12.05 16.39 1.94
C VAL A 211 11.07 17.50 2.23
N ILE A 212 10.15 17.72 1.31
CA ILE A 212 9.24 18.87 1.30
C ILE A 212 7.80 18.36 1.37
N ASN A 213 7.03 18.90 2.30
CA ASN A 213 5.60 18.65 2.39
C ASN A 213 4.89 19.21 1.16
N GLN A 214 4.19 18.39 0.39
CA GLN A 214 3.58 18.85 -0.85
C GLN A 214 2.41 19.83 -0.63
N SER A 215 1.75 19.78 0.53
CA SER A 215 0.59 20.61 0.83
C SER A 215 0.98 21.96 1.44
N SER A 216 1.96 21.99 2.34
CA SER A 216 2.38 23.22 3.02
C SER A 216 3.65 23.87 2.45
N ASP A 217 4.39 23.16 1.59
CA ASP A 217 5.73 23.52 1.09
C ASP A 217 6.81 23.60 2.19
N ASP A 218 6.51 23.11 3.39
CA ASP A 218 7.46 23.07 4.50
C ASP A 218 8.57 22.03 4.24
N ILE A 219 9.81 22.41 4.57
CA ILE A 219 10.95 21.48 4.56
C ILE A 219 10.93 20.66 5.85
N ILE A 220 10.63 19.36 5.72
CA ILE A 220 10.57 18.38 6.81
C ILE A 220 11.97 17.86 7.14
N TYR A 221 12.82 17.73 6.14
CA TYR A 221 14.19 17.26 6.26
C TYR A 221 15.09 18.02 5.32
N SER A 222 16.29 18.36 5.78
CA SER A 222 17.35 18.96 4.97
C SER A 222 18.70 18.46 5.44
N ALA A 223 19.53 18.02 4.50
CA ALA A 223 20.91 17.64 4.77
C ALA A 223 21.79 17.94 3.56
N GLU A 224 23.03 18.32 3.84
CA GLU A 224 24.05 18.53 2.82
C GLU A 224 25.14 17.47 2.93
N THR A 225 25.64 17.03 1.78
CA THR A 225 26.78 16.11 1.71
C THR A 225 27.69 16.52 0.57
N THR A 226 28.98 16.61 0.86
CA THR A 226 30.00 16.92 -0.13
C THR A 226 30.39 15.66 -0.91
N LYS A 227 30.59 15.80 -2.23
CA LYS A 227 31.03 14.73 -3.11
C LYS A 227 32.09 15.24 -4.08
N ASP A 228 33.15 14.46 -4.27
CA ASP A 228 34.08 14.66 -5.37
C ASP A 228 33.53 13.96 -6.61
N ILE A 229 33.50 14.67 -7.73
CA ILE A 229 32.96 14.19 -8.99
C ILE A 229 34.02 14.26 -10.08
N THR A 230 34.20 13.16 -10.80
CA THR A 230 35.10 13.09 -11.95
C THR A 230 34.36 13.48 -13.23
N LYS A 231 35.09 13.70 -14.32
CA LYS A 231 34.49 13.89 -15.65
C LYS A 231 33.79 12.60 -16.10
N GLY A 232 32.56 12.72 -16.57
CA GLY A 232 31.72 11.60 -17.00
C GLY A 232 30.57 11.33 -16.04
N THR A 233 30.20 10.06 -15.91
CA THR A 233 29.08 9.62 -15.07
C THR A 233 29.56 9.23 -13.69
N ASN A 234 28.95 9.84 -12.67
CA ASN A 234 29.22 9.57 -11.27
C ASN A 234 27.97 8.96 -10.62
N GLN A 235 28.10 7.79 -9.99
CA GLN A 235 27.01 7.13 -9.27
C GLN A 235 26.95 7.65 -7.83
N ILE A 236 25.83 8.25 -7.45
CA ILE A 236 25.65 8.85 -6.12
C ILE A 236 24.57 8.09 -5.35
N PHE A 237 24.92 7.70 -4.12
CA PHE A 237 24.02 7.07 -3.16
C PHE A 237 23.92 7.95 -1.91
N ILE A 238 22.70 8.32 -1.53
CA ILE A 238 22.41 9.09 -0.32
C ILE A 238 21.52 8.23 0.59
N ARG A 239 21.96 7.98 1.83
CA ARG A 239 21.22 7.20 2.81
C ARG A 239 20.26 8.08 3.60
N PHE A 240 18.99 7.68 3.67
CA PHE A 240 17.96 8.28 4.50
C PHE A 240 17.58 7.31 5.61
N ASN A 241 17.90 7.66 6.86
CA ASN A 241 17.57 6.81 8.02
C ASN A 241 16.08 6.98 8.39
N LYS A 242 15.48 5.92 8.99
CA LYS A 242 14.05 5.86 9.33
C LYS A 242 13.55 6.96 10.28
N ASN A 243 14.45 7.62 11.04
CA ASN A 243 14.09 8.58 12.08
C ASN A 243 13.49 9.90 11.57
N ILE A 244 13.19 10.03 10.28
CA ILE A 244 12.58 11.24 9.72
C ILE A 244 11.06 11.05 9.76
N ASN A 245 10.41 11.73 10.71
CA ASN A 245 8.97 11.70 10.86
C ASN A 245 8.30 12.53 9.75
N TYR A 246 7.90 11.87 8.66
CA TYR A 246 7.15 12.51 7.60
C TYR A 246 5.68 12.62 8.01
N SER A 247 5.31 13.74 8.63
CA SER A 247 3.96 14.04 9.16
C SER A 247 2.85 14.08 8.10
N SER A 248 3.19 14.00 6.82
CA SER A 248 2.26 14.07 5.69
C SER A 248 2.31 12.80 4.83
N ASN A 249 1.14 12.39 4.33
CA ASN A 249 0.97 11.24 3.43
C ASN A 249 1.57 11.45 2.02
N LYS A 250 1.93 12.69 1.63
CA LYS A 250 2.47 13.04 0.30
C LYS A 250 3.57 14.11 0.42
N ASN A 251 4.81 13.71 0.18
CA ASN A 251 5.96 14.61 0.19
C ASN A 251 6.75 14.48 -1.11
N ILE A 252 7.69 15.38 -1.32
CA ILE A 252 8.64 15.34 -2.43
C ILE A 252 10.03 15.22 -1.84
N LEU A 253 10.79 14.23 -2.30
CA LEU A 253 12.24 14.25 -2.15
C LEU A 253 12.84 15.08 -3.29
N ARG A 254 13.56 16.14 -2.95
CA ARG A 254 14.32 16.97 -3.88
C ARG A 254 15.81 16.81 -3.60
N ILE A 255 16.56 16.49 -4.64
CA ILE A 255 18.02 16.50 -4.63
C ILE A 255 18.48 17.69 -5.46
N THR A 256 19.25 18.58 -4.85
CA THR A 256 19.82 19.76 -5.48
C THR A 256 21.34 19.68 -5.45
N ILE A 257 21.97 19.87 -6.60
CA ILE A 257 23.43 19.98 -6.70
C ILE A 257 23.82 21.45 -6.62
N LYS A 258 24.75 21.76 -5.72
CA LYS A 258 25.32 23.10 -5.52
C LYS A 258 26.81 23.12 -5.86
N ASP A 259 27.23 24.23 -6.42
CA ASP A 259 28.63 24.61 -6.64
C ASP A 259 28.87 25.96 -5.99
N ASN A 260 29.62 26.00 -4.88
CA ASN A 260 29.86 27.21 -4.08
C ASN A 260 28.55 28.02 -3.83
N GLU A 261 27.54 27.36 -3.25
CA GLU A 261 26.15 27.82 -3.01
C GLU A 261 25.23 27.96 -4.23
N LYS A 262 25.76 28.06 -5.45
CA LYS A 262 24.92 28.16 -6.64
C LYS A 262 24.26 26.81 -6.93
N LYS A 263 22.93 26.77 -6.96
CA LYS A 263 22.14 25.61 -7.42
C LYS A 263 22.35 25.43 -8.93
N ILE A 264 22.89 24.29 -9.36
CA ILE A 264 23.28 24.03 -10.75
C ILE A 264 22.54 22.87 -11.42
N ALA A 265 22.01 21.93 -10.64
CA ALA A 265 21.14 20.86 -11.13
C ALA A 265 20.18 20.43 -10.02
N ALA A 266 19.03 19.88 -10.39
CA ALA A 266 18.11 19.30 -9.43
C ALA A 266 17.28 18.17 -10.05
N SER A 267 16.92 17.21 -9.23
CA SER A 267 15.92 16.19 -9.53
C SER A 267 14.98 16.04 -8.34
N GLN A 268 13.76 15.60 -8.61
CA GLN A 268 12.79 15.38 -7.56
C GLN A 268 11.91 14.18 -7.84
N ARG A 269 11.38 13.57 -6.78
CA ARG A 269 10.49 12.41 -6.84
C ARG A 269 9.48 12.45 -5.71
N SER A 270 8.25 12.01 -5.98
CA SER A 270 7.23 11.81 -4.95
C SER A 270 7.66 10.74 -3.96
N ILE A 271 7.43 10.99 -2.68
CA ILE A 271 7.50 10.00 -1.62
C ILE A 271 6.20 10.02 -0.83
N LYS A 272 5.76 8.83 -0.43
CA LYS A 272 4.66 8.62 0.47
C LYS A 272 5.23 7.97 1.73
N ASN A 273 4.77 8.41 2.90
CA ASN A 273 5.06 7.71 4.14
C ASN A 273 3.76 7.08 4.64
N GLN A 274 3.38 5.98 4.00
CA GLN A 274 2.11 5.31 4.26
C GLN A 274 2.39 3.89 4.74
N SER A 275 2.57 3.67 6.04
CA SER A 275 2.44 2.29 6.50
C SER A 275 0.97 1.87 6.29
N TYR A 276 0.74 0.85 5.47
CA TYR A 276 -0.58 0.44 4.94
C TYR A 276 -1.58 0.12 6.06
N LEU A 277 -1.10 -0.47 7.15
CA LEU A 277 -1.87 -0.71 8.36
C LEU A 277 -2.04 0.54 9.21
N PHE A 278 -0.99 1.35 9.22
CA PHE A 278 -0.86 2.49 10.10
C PHE A 278 -1.83 3.60 9.75
N ASN A 279 -2.04 3.94 8.48
CA ASN A 279 -3.01 4.98 8.11
C ASN A 279 -4.45 4.68 8.59
N LYS A 280 -4.84 3.41 8.73
CA LYS A 280 -6.16 3.05 9.29
C LYS A 280 -6.17 3.11 10.82
N ILE A 281 -5.04 2.81 11.44
CA ILE A 281 -4.83 2.77 12.89
C ILE A 281 -4.60 4.19 13.45
N THR A 282 -3.86 5.04 12.74
CA THR A 282 -3.40 6.36 13.22
C THR A 282 -4.33 7.51 12.85
N ASN A 283 -5.18 7.37 11.83
CA ASN A 283 -6.26 8.35 11.61
C ASN A 283 -7.16 8.50 12.85
N ASN A 284 -7.22 7.48 13.70
CA ASN A 284 -7.71 7.57 15.07
C ASN A 284 -6.96 6.60 15.99
N LEU A 285 -5.74 6.98 16.39
CA LEU A 285 -4.88 6.18 17.27
C LEU A 285 -5.59 5.80 18.58
N ASP A 286 -6.45 6.68 19.11
CA ASP A 286 -7.23 6.42 20.32
C ASP A 286 -8.20 5.25 20.13
N ASP A 287 -8.92 5.20 19.00
CA ASP A 287 -9.80 4.06 18.67
C ASP A 287 -9.01 2.79 18.46
N ALA A 288 -7.86 2.87 17.78
CA ALA A 288 -7.03 1.69 17.55
C ALA A 288 -6.47 1.12 18.86
N ILE A 289 -6.08 1.97 19.81
CA ILE A 289 -5.65 1.56 21.16
C ILE A 289 -6.82 0.95 21.94
N ARG A 290 -8.01 1.58 21.91
CA ARG A 290 -9.21 1.02 22.55
C ARG A 290 -9.56 -0.37 22.02
N GLN A 291 -9.39 -0.56 20.71
CA GLN A 291 -9.63 -1.83 20.06
C GLN A 291 -8.64 -2.89 20.50
N LEU A 292 -7.45 -2.57 21.04
CA LEU A 292 -6.50 -3.57 21.55
C LEU A 292 -7.04 -4.42 22.69
N ARG A 293 -8.18 -4.07 23.28
CA ARG A 293 -8.79 -4.84 24.38
C ARG A 293 -9.03 -6.33 24.08
N TYR A 294 -9.06 -6.76 22.82
CA TYR A 294 -9.20 -8.20 22.48
C TYR A 294 -7.87 -8.92 22.30
N VAL A 295 -6.74 -8.21 22.29
CA VAL A 295 -5.40 -8.81 22.11
C VAL A 295 -4.45 -8.48 23.25
N ALA A 296 -4.54 -7.27 23.82
CA ALA A 296 -3.69 -6.75 24.88
C ALA A 296 -4.29 -6.93 26.29
N THR A 297 -3.41 -6.88 27.28
CA THR A 297 -3.74 -6.73 28.70
C THR A 297 -3.97 -5.26 29.08
N ALA A 298 -4.58 -5.00 30.24
CA ALA A 298 -4.77 -3.64 30.73
C ALA A 298 -3.44 -2.91 30.99
N LEU A 299 -2.41 -3.63 31.46
CA LEU A 299 -1.08 -3.05 31.70
C LEU A 299 -0.42 -2.61 30.39
N GLU A 300 -0.55 -3.38 29.31
CA GLU A 300 -0.01 -3.01 28.00
C GLU A 300 -0.73 -1.81 27.39
N ILE A 301 -2.06 -1.75 27.51
CA ILE A 301 -2.85 -0.60 27.05
C ILE A 301 -2.48 0.66 27.85
N ASN A 302 -2.37 0.55 29.18
CA ASN A 302 -1.95 1.66 30.04
C ASN A 302 -0.53 2.12 29.69
N HIS A 303 0.40 1.18 29.47
CA HIS A 303 1.74 1.51 29.02
C HIS A 303 1.72 2.32 27.72
N ILE A 304 0.86 1.99 26.75
CA ILE A 304 0.73 2.81 25.54
C ILE A 304 0.19 4.21 25.87
N ASN A 305 -0.88 4.30 26.67
CA ASN A 305 -1.55 5.56 27.00
C ASN A 305 -0.73 6.52 27.89
N GLU A 306 0.19 6.01 28.71
CA GLU A 306 1.06 6.80 29.60
C GLU A 306 2.28 7.41 28.87
N ALA A 307 2.29 7.37 27.54
CA ALA A 307 3.31 8.05 26.73
C ALA A 307 3.23 9.58 26.89
N GLN A 308 4.38 10.25 26.85
CA GLN A 308 4.48 11.69 27.10
C GLN A 308 3.95 12.54 25.94
N ASN A 309 3.96 12.00 24.74
CA ASN A 309 3.48 12.65 23.53
C ASN A 309 2.94 11.62 22.53
N GLU A 310 2.28 12.11 21.49
CA GLU A 310 1.63 11.27 20.47
C GLU A 310 2.61 10.38 19.71
N GLU A 311 3.83 10.85 19.47
CA GLU A 311 4.89 10.08 18.81
C GLU A 311 5.33 8.89 19.67
N GLU A 312 5.56 9.10 20.97
CA GLU A 312 5.90 8.03 21.89
C GLU A 312 4.74 7.03 22.05
N ARG A 313 3.50 7.52 22.07
CA ARG A 313 2.30 6.68 22.16
C ARG A 313 2.21 5.74 20.95
N LEU A 314 2.45 6.31 19.78
CA LEU A 314 2.48 5.58 18.52
C LEU A 314 3.60 4.54 18.48
N LYS A 315 4.80 4.90 18.94
CA LYS A 315 5.93 3.98 19.06
C LYS A 315 5.64 2.81 20.01
N ARG A 316 5.02 3.07 21.17
CA ARG A 316 4.63 2.01 22.13
C ARG A 316 3.57 1.08 21.51
N PHE A 317 2.65 1.63 20.71
CA PHE A 317 1.67 0.84 19.95
C PHE A 317 2.34 -0.05 18.89
N GLU A 318 3.29 0.48 18.10
CA GLU A 318 4.06 -0.32 17.14
C GLU A 318 4.84 -1.45 17.81
N GLN A 319 5.51 -1.14 18.92
CA GLN A 319 6.28 -2.11 19.69
C GLN A 319 5.41 -3.24 20.25
N PHE A 320 4.17 -2.94 20.63
CA PHE A 320 3.21 -3.97 21.06
C PHE A 320 2.97 -4.98 19.93
N TRP A 321 2.65 -4.50 18.73
CA TRP A 321 2.36 -5.38 17.59
C TRP A 321 3.59 -6.10 17.05
N TYR A 322 4.75 -5.45 17.08
CA TYR A 322 6.02 -6.09 16.70
C TYR A 322 6.31 -7.34 17.55
N LYS A 323 5.97 -7.34 18.85
CA LYS A 323 6.12 -8.53 19.72
C LYS A 323 5.18 -9.67 19.34
N LEU A 324 4.09 -9.37 18.64
CA LEU A 324 3.08 -10.33 18.19
C LEU A 324 3.25 -10.73 16.73
N ASP A 325 4.30 -10.25 16.07
CA ASP A 325 4.56 -10.54 14.66
C ASP A 325 4.91 -12.02 14.46
N PRO A 326 4.12 -12.78 13.69
CA PRO A 326 4.39 -14.19 13.42
C PRO A 326 5.55 -14.37 12.42
N THR A 327 5.83 -13.36 11.58
CA THR A 327 6.90 -13.42 10.57
C THR A 327 7.76 -12.15 10.61
N PRO A 328 8.52 -11.91 11.69
CA PRO A 328 9.30 -10.68 11.86
C PRO A 328 10.43 -10.50 10.82
N GLN A 329 10.66 -11.49 9.97
CA GLN A 329 11.59 -11.42 8.83
C GLN A 329 10.94 -10.84 7.56
N THR A 330 9.61 -10.70 7.55
CA THR A 330 8.87 -10.09 6.45
C THR A 330 8.50 -8.65 6.81
N LYS A 331 8.21 -7.83 5.80
CA LYS A 331 7.80 -6.43 6.00
C LYS A 331 6.34 -6.28 6.46
N ARG A 332 5.61 -7.39 6.64
CA ARG A 332 4.18 -7.42 6.96
C ARG A 332 4.01 -8.08 8.31
N ASN A 333 3.27 -7.43 9.20
CA ASN A 333 2.84 -8.05 10.44
C ASN A 333 1.46 -8.67 10.21
N GLU A 334 1.41 -9.95 9.86
CA GLU A 334 0.14 -10.60 9.50
C GLU A 334 -0.85 -10.61 10.67
N ALA A 335 -0.36 -10.68 11.91
CA ALA A 335 -1.21 -10.63 13.10
C ALA A 335 -1.93 -9.30 13.25
N LEU A 336 -1.22 -8.19 13.02
CA LEU A 336 -1.76 -6.83 13.00
C LEU A 336 -2.76 -6.65 11.86
N GLU A 337 -2.41 -7.10 10.65
CA GLU A 337 -3.26 -7.02 9.46
C GLU A 337 -4.59 -7.73 9.66
N GLU A 338 -4.53 -9.00 10.07
CA GLU A 338 -5.70 -9.81 10.29
C GLU A 338 -6.57 -9.23 11.42
N TYR A 339 -5.96 -8.78 12.51
CA TYR A 339 -6.69 -8.21 13.64
C TYR A 339 -7.55 -7.01 13.22
N TYR A 340 -6.93 -6.01 12.58
CA TYR A 340 -7.65 -4.80 12.15
C TYR A 340 -8.54 -5.04 10.93
N TYR A 341 -8.30 -6.10 10.15
CA TYR A 341 -9.27 -6.61 9.19
C TYR A 341 -10.54 -7.11 9.90
N ARG A 342 -10.41 -7.95 10.93
CA ARG A 342 -11.54 -8.48 11.71
C ARG A 342 -12.31 -7.37 12.43
N VAL A 343 -11.63 -6.37 12.99
CA VAL A 343 -12.26 -5.18 13.59
C VAL A 343 -13.11 -4.44 12.56
N ALA A 344 -12.57 -4.20 11.36
CA ALA A 344 -13.31 -3.49 10.31
C ALA A 344 -14.48 -4.30 9.77
N TYR A 345 -14.32 -5.62 9.64
CA TYR A 345 -15.41 -6.52 9.30
C TYR A 345 -16.53 -6.45 10.36
N ALA A 346 -16.18 -6.46 11.64
CA ALA A 346 -17.14 -6.34 12.72
C ALA A 346 -17.90 -5.00 12.64
N ASN A 347 -17.19 -3.89 12.44
CA ASN A 347 -17.81 -2.57 12.28
C ASN A 347 -18.76 -2.47 11.10
N LYS A 348 -18.48 -3.20 10.02
CA LYS A 348 -19.34 -3.24 8.84
C LYS A 348 -20.59 -4.11 9.05
N ASN A 349 -20.43 -5.29 9.66
CA ASN A 349 -21.45 -6.34 9.63
C ASN A 349 -22.23 -6.50 10.94
N PHE A 350 -21.70 -6.02 12.07
CA PHE A 350 -22.28 -6.24 13.40
C PHE A 350 -22.59 -4.93 14.12
N LYS A 351 -22.66 -3.81 13.40
CA LYS A 351 -23.04 -2.53 13.98
C LYS A 351 -24.47 -2.58 14.53
N SER A 352 -24.65 -2.04 15.72
CA SER A 352 -25.93 -1.90 16.42
C SER A 352 -26.01 -0.46 16.96
N TYR A 353 -26.47 -0.26 18.19
CA TYR A 353 -26.38 1.00 18.94
C TYR A 353 -24.94 1.43 19.25
N THR A 354 -23.97 0.51 19.14
CA THR A 354 -22.53 0.75 19.29
C THR A 354 -21.77 0.34 18.02
N GLU A 355 -20.50 0.70 17.94
CA GLU A 355 -19.59 0.22 16.91
C GLU A 355 -19.58 -1.31 16.89
N GLY A 356 -19.52 -1.90 15.70
CA GLY A 356 -19.64 -3.34 15.53
C GLY A 356 -18.56 -4.12 16.28
N TRP A 357 -17.35 -3.57 16.41
CA TRP A 357 -16.27 -4.17 17.21
C TRP A 357 -16.64 -4.31 18.70
N MET A 358 -17.48 -3.43 19.23
CA MET A 358 -17.92 -3.43 20.64
C MET A 358 -19.08 -4.40 20.91
N THR A 359 -19.74 -4.93 19.88
CA THR A 359 -20.86 -5.87 20.04
C THR A 359 -20.36 -7.26 20.43
N ASP A 360 -21.24 -8.10 20.98
CA ASP A 360 -20.86 -9.46 21.37
C ASP A 360 -20.47 -10.32 20.16
N LYS A 361 -21.16 -10.15 19.02
CA LYS A 361 -20.78 -10.77 17.75
C LYS A 361 -19.43 -10.26 17.26
N GLY A 362 -19.16 -8.97 17.38
CA GLY A 362 -17.86 -8.36 17.07
C GLY A 362 -16.73 -8.93 17.93
N ASN A 363 -16.94 -9.03 19.24
CA ASN A 363 -15.99 -9.62 20.18
C ASN A 363 -15.63 -11.06 19.76
N VAL A 364 -16.63 -11.93 19.57
CA VAL A 364 -16.40 -13.32 19.14
C VAL A 364 -15.70 -13.38 17.80
N PHE A 365 -16.11 -12.57 16.81
CA PHE A 365 -15.48 -12.58 15.49
C PHE A 365 -14.03 -12.08 15.50
N ILE A 366 -13.70 -11.07 16.30
CA ILE A 366 -12.34 -10.55 16.40
C ILE A 366 -11.43 -11.61 17.04
N VAL A 367 -11.88 -12.25 18.12
CA VAL A 367 -11.09 -13.26 18.85
C VAL A 367 -10.93 -14.55 18.04
N TYR A 368 -12.02 -15.09 17.50
CA TYR A 368 -12.01 -16.43 16.87
C TYR A 368 -11.98 -16.41 15.34
N GLY A 369 -12.21 -15.26 14.71
CA GLY A 369 -12.30 -15.15 13.27
C GLY A 369 -13.66 -15.61 12.73
N PRO A 370 -13.75 -15.89 11.42
CA PRO A 370 -14.99 -16.35 10.81
C PRO A 370 -15.40 -17.73 11.36
N PRO A 371 -16.68 -17.92 11.73
CA PRO A 371 -17.18 -19.23 12.14
C PRO A 371 -17.21 -20.22 10.97
N ASN A 372 -17.04 -21.51 11.26
CA ASN A 372 -17.14 -22.55 10.23
C ASN A 372 -18.58 -22.77 9.77
N ALA A 373 -19.55 -22.60 10.67
CA ALA A 373 -20.97 -22.70 10.36
C ALA A 373 -21.78 -21.67 11.14
N VAL A 374 -22.82 -21.13 10.48
CA VAL A 374 -23.77 -20.17 11.04
C VAL A 374 -25.18 -20.72 10.85
N GLU A 375 -25.87 -21.00 11.95
CA GLU A 375 -27.29 -21.36 11.95
C GLU A 375 -28.12 -20.16 12.42
N ARG A 376 -29.24 -19.90 11.76
CA ARG A 376 -30.16 -18.79 12.10
C ARG A 376 -31.57 -19.33 12.28
N SER A 377 -32.31 -18.77 13.23
CA SER A 377 -33.74 -19.08 13.39
C SER A 377 -34.56 -18.56 12.20
N ASN A 378 -35.48 -19.38 11.67
CA ASN A 378 -36.40 -18.96 10.62
C ASN A 378 -37.57 -18.17 11.20
N ASN A 379 -37.79 -16.95 10.70
CA ASN A 379 -38.75 -15.97 11.21
C ASN A 379 -40.23 -16.24 10.86
N SER A 380 -40.59 -17.46 10.43
CA SER A 380 -41.85 -17.62 9.71
C SER A 380 -43.12 -17.62 10.59
N TYR A 381 -43.10 -18.03 11.86
CA TYR A 381 -44.32 -18.05 12.68
C TYR A 381 -44.07 -17.85 14.19
N SER A 382 -44.53 -16.72 14.72
CA SER A 382 -44.81 -16.38 16.14
C SER A 382 -43.65 -16.34 17.16
N SER A 383 -43.48 -15.17 17.80
CA SER A 383 -42.96 -14.95 19.18
C SER A 383 -41.64 -15.62 19.65
N SER A 384 -40.92 -16.33 18.79
CA SER A 384 -39.65 -16.96 19.12
C SER A 384 -38.49 -15.98 18.97
N LYS A 385 -37.65 -15.88 20.00
CA LYS A 385 -36.42 -15.06 20.01
C LYS A 385 -35.57 -15.37 18.78
N ILE A 386 -35.19 -14.34 18.02
CA ILE A 386 -34.29 -14.50 16.88
C ILE A 386 -32.93 -14.91 17.44
N TYR A 387 -32.37 -16.02 16.95
CA TYR A 387 -31.05 -16.48 17.38
C TYR A 387 -30.12 -16.73 16.20
N GLU A 388 -28.83 -16.59 16.49
CA GLU A 388 -27.74 -16.97 15.61
C GLU A 388 -26.75 -17.84 16.39
N LYS A 389 -26.42 -19.00 15.83
CA LYS A 389 -25.48 -19.96 16.42
C LYS A 389 -24.25 -20.07 15.53
N TRP A 390 -23.10 -19.73 16.08
CA TRP A 390 -21.81 -19.82 15.41
C TRP A 390 -21.04 -21.03 15.92
N THR A 391 -20.57 -21.87 15.00
CA THR A 391 -19.83 -23.10 15.33
C THR A 391 -18.39 -23.00 14.82
N TYR A 392 -17.42 -23.31 15.68
CA TYR A 392 -16.00 -23.35 15.40
C TYR A 392 -15.47 -24.76 15.65
N TYR A 393 -15.26 -25.54 14.58
CA TYR A 393 -14.90 -26.96 14.66
C TYR A 393 -13.48 -27.18 15.19
N SER A 394 -12.53 -26.31 14.84
CA SER A 394 -11.12 -26.46 15.23
C SER A 394 -10.93 -26.52 16.75
N ASN A 395 -11.80 -25.84 17.50
CA ASN A 395 -11.69 -25.70 18.95
C ASN A 395 -12.94 -26.23 19.69
N ASN A 396 -13.84 -26.94 18.99
CA ASN A 396 -15.13 -27.42 19.49
C ASN A 396 -15.94 -26.34 20.25
N ARG A 397 -16.00 -25.11 19.73
CA ARG A 397 -16.72 -24.00 20.36
C ARG A 397 -18.03 -23.70 19.65
N ILE A 398 -19.02 -23.32 20.45
CA ILE A 398 -20.32 -22.86 19.99
C ILE A 398 -20.64 -21.56 20.70
N PHE A 399 -21.00 -20.53 19.93
CA PHE A 399 -21.49 -19.26 20.44
C PHE A 399 -22.93 -19.06 20.02
N LEU A 400 -23.82 -18.86 20.99
CA LEU A 400 -25.24 -18.63 20.76
C LEU A 400 -25.59 -17.18 21.09
N PHE A 401 -26.14 -16.48 20.11
CA PHE A 401 -26.57 -15.09 20.24
C PHE A 401 -28.08 -14.99 20.10
N TYR A 402 -28.71 -14.15 20.92
CA TYR A 402 -30.13 -13.82 20.80
C TYR A 402 -30.33 -12.33 20.57
N ASP A 403 -31.20 -11.98 19.64
CA ASP A 403 -31.78 -10.64 19.56
C ASP A 403 -33.13 -10.64 20.26
N SER A 404 -33.15 -10.03 21.46
CA SER A 404 -34.38 -9.90 22.25
C SER A 404 -35.22 -8.69 21.84
N THR A 405 -34.66 -7.82 21.00
CA THR A 405 -35.25 -6.53 20.62
C THR A 405 -35.87 -6.55 19.23
N GLY A 406 -35.39 -7.44 18.36
CA GLY A 406 -35.77 -7.53 16.94
C GLY A 406 -35.10 -6.47 16.06
N PHE A 407 -34.20 -5.65 16.62
CA PHE A 407 -33.50 -4.56 15.93
C PHE A 407 -32.04 -4.89 15.57
N GLY A 408 -31.64 -6.16 15.69
CA GLY A 408 -30.29 -6.62 15.35
C GLY A 408 -29.26 -6.51 16.49
N ASP A 409 -29.68 -6.22 17.73
CA ASP A 409 -28.81 -6.16 18.90
C ASP A 409 -28.58 -7.56 19.50
N PHE A 410 -27.85 -8.39 18.76
CA PHE A 410 -27.54 -9.77 19.16
C PHE A 410 -26.63 -9.82 20.39
N ARG A 411 -27.14 -10.39 21.49
CA ARG A 411 -26.42 -10.60 22.74
C ARG A 411 -25.96 -12.02 22.90
N LEU A 412 -24.71 -12.20 23.32
CA LEU A 412 -24.13 -13.52 23.57
C LEU A 412 -24.79 -14.14 24.81
N SER A 413 -25.33 -15.34 24.64
CA SER A 413 -26.04 -16.08 25.68
C SER A 413 -25.29 -17.33 26.13
N ASN A 414 -24.53 -17.97 25.25
CA ASN A 414 -23.74 -19.15 25.60
C ASN A 414 -22.44 -19.19 24.80
N PRO A 415 -21.26 -19.22 25.44
CA PRO A 415 -21.04 -18.94 26.87
C PRO A 415 -21.50 -17.52 27.25
N THR A 416 -21.65 -17.19 28.53
CA THR A 416 -22.11 -15.84 28.96
C THR A 416 -21.06 -14.74 28.79
N HIS A 417 -19.81 -15.10 28.54
CA HIS A 417 -18.72 -14.16 28.22
C HIS A 417 -17.58 -14.87 27.46
N VAL A 418 -16.74 -14.09 26.76
CA VAL A 418 -15.49 -14.55 26.10
C VAL A 418 -14.29 -14.06 26.91
N SER A 419 -13.51 -14.97 27.51
CA SER A 419 -12.31 -14.60 28.29
C SER A 419 -11.03 -14.65 27.45
N GLU A 420 -11.06 -15.37 26.34
CA GLU A 420 -9.93 -15.52 25.45
C GLU A 420 -9.58 -14.21 24.73
N LYS A 421 -8.30 -14.09 24.43
CA LYS A 421 -7.74 -13.02 23.60
C LYS A 421 -7.47 -13.56 22.21
N TYR A 422 -7.55 -12.68 21.23
CA TYR A 422 -7.06 -12.90 19.88
C TYR A 422 -5.63 -13.46 19.92
N LYS A 423 -5.41 -14.48 19.11
CA LYS A 423 -4.11 -15.04 18.79
C LYS A 423 -4.09 -15.26 17.30
N TYR A 424 -3.00 -14.86 16.66
CA TYR A 424 -2.79 -15.16 15.26
C TYR A 424 -2.60 -16.67 15.07
N SER A 425 -3.28 -17.21 14.07
CA SER A 425 -3.11 -18.59 13.61
C SER A 425 -3.15 -18.57 12.10
N ALA A 426 -2.10 -19.05 11.44
CA ALA A 426 -2.14 -19.24 9.99
C ALA A 426 -3.26 -20.25 9.67
N GLN A 427 -4.33 -19.77 9.00
CA GLN A 427 -5.49 -20.58 8.61
C GLN A 427 -5.21 -21.42 7.37
#